data_AF-A0A6T8Y1Y5-F1
#
_entry.id   AF-A0A6T8Y1Y5-F1
#
_cell.length_a   1.000
_cell.length_b   1.000
_cell.length_c   1.000
_cell.angle_alpha   90.00
_cell.angle_beta   90.00
_cell.angle_gamma   90.00
#
_symmetry.space_group_name_H-M   'P 1'
#
loop_
_entity.id
_entity.type
_entity.pdbx_description
1 polymer ?
#
loop_
_entity_poly.entity_id
_entity_poly.type
_entity_poly.pdbx_seq_one_letter_code
_entity_poly.pdbx_strand_id
1 'polypeptide(L)'
;GSFWGGLSNDELSAFDPDKVEILKFAFPNIQGGMLSLFKAVTGGDDWGWYLSSLWITGWIDGCAFLGFIALFNIAILNIVTSIFLDKVMVAAQPEAHEQIHQKQVRDKEEEREIMRHFSRMDE
;
A
#
# COMPACT_ATOMS: atom_id res chain seq x y z
N GLY A 1 -1.91 11.46 -38.68
CA GLY A 1 -2.80 10.30 -38.57
C GLY A 1 -2.32 9.23 -39.52
N SER A 2 -1.69 8.19 -38.99
CA SER A 2 -1.46 6.91 -39.69
C SER A 2 -0.99 5.92 -38.63
N PHE A 3 -1.96 5.30 -37.96
CA PHE A 3 -1.79 4.29 -36.90
C PHE A 3 -1.21 2.95 -37.41
N TRP A 4 -0.92 2.83 -38.71
CA TRP A 4 -0.40 1.63 -39.37
C TRP A 4 0.79 1.93 -40.31
N GLY A 5 1.76 2.70 -39.84
CA GLY A 5 3.06 2.80 -40.52
C GLY A 5 3.90 1.57 -40.16
N GLY A 6 4.21 0.73 -41.15
CA GLY A 6 5.20 -0.33 -40.97
C GLY A 6 6.53 0.28 -40.52
N LEU A 7 7.17 -0.35 -39.54
CA LEU A 7 8.43 0.11 -38.95
C LEU A 7 9.45 0.38 -40.07
N SER A 8 10.03 1.58 -40.06
CA SER A 8 11.11 1.92 -40.98
C SER A 8 12.34 1.04 -40.72
N ASN A 9 13.18 0.80 -41.72
CA ASN A 9 14.40 0.00 -41.55
C ASN A 9 15.36 0.59 -40.49
N ASP A 10 15.28 1.90 -40.23
CA ASP A 10 16.03 2.58 -39.17
C ASP A 10 15.45 2.24 -37.78
N GLU A 11 14.13 2.12 -37.64
CA GLU A 11 13.47 1.63 -36.41
C GLU A 11 13.69 0.12 -36.17
N LEU A 12 13.79 -0.69 -37.23
CA LEU A 12 14.18 -2.09 -37.14
C LEU A 12 15.66 -2.25 -36.72
N SER A 13 16.54 -1.33 -37.15
CA SER A 13 17.94 -1.28 -36.70
C SER A 13 18.11 -0.76 -35.26
N ALA A 14 17.07 -0.11 -34.71
CA ALA A 14 17.06 0.39 -33.33
C ALA A 14 16.81 -0.71 -32.29
N PHE A 15 16.43 -1.92 -32.71
CA PHE A 15 16.47 -3.11 -31.85
C PHE A 15 17.91 -3.54 -31.62
N ASP A 16 18.55 -2.81 -30.72
CA ASP A 16 19.83 -3.16 -30.14
C ASP A 16 19.73 -4.58 -29.54
N PRO A 17 20.45 -5.58 -30.09
CA PRO A 17 20.38 -6.97 -29.63
C PRO A 17 20.64 -7.11 -28.14
N ASP A 18 21.53 -6.26 -27.60
CA ASP A 18 21.92 -6.26 -26.19
C ASP A 18 20.72 -5.88 -25.30
N LYS A 19 19.88 -4.95 -25.76
CA LYS A 19 18.67 -4.53 -25.04
C LYS A 19 17.61 -5.62 -25.01
N VAL A 20 17.47 -6.38 -26.09
CA VAL A 20 16.54 -7.51 -26.17
C VAL A 20 17.01 -8.64 -25.25
N GLU A 21 18.32 -8.87 -25.15
CA GLU A 21 18.89 -9.87 -24.24
C GLU A 21 18.68 -9.50 -22.77
N ILE A 22 18.87 -8.23 -22.41
CA ILE A 22 18.60 -7.72 -21.06
C ILE A 22 17.13 -7.93 -20.69
N LEU A 23 16.19 -7.60 -21.59
CA LEU A 23 14.76 -7.79 -21.34
C LEU A 23 14.41 -9.27 -21.18
N LYS A 24 14.98 -10.16 -22.00
CA LYS A 24 14.79 -11.62 -21.87
C LYS A 24 15.38 -12.18 -20.59
N PHE A 25 16.49 -11.62 -20.11
CA PHE A 25 17.08 -12.01 -18.84
C PHE A 25 16.23 -11.53 -17.65
N ALA A 26 15.70 -10.31 -17.71
CA ALA A 26 14.84 -9.73 -16.69
C ALA A 26 13.43 -10.37 -16.65
N PHE A 27 12.87 -10.70 -17.82
CA PHE A 27 11.48 -11.16 -18.00
C PHE A 27 11.41 -12.34 -18.99
N PRO A 28 12.02 -13.51 -18.67
CA PRO A 28 12.11 -14.65 -19.59
C PRO A 28 10.75 -15.32 -19.85
N ASN A 29 9.86 -15.30 -18.86
CA ASN A 29 8.51 -15.86 -18.90
C ASN A 29 7.67 -15.21 -17.79
N ILE A 30 6.39 -15.59 -17.69
CA ILE A 30 5.45 -15.02 -16.72
C ILE A 30 5.97 -15.23 -15.28
N GLN A 31 6.46 -16.43 -14.95
CA GLN A 31 6.97 -16.73 -13.61
C GLN A 31 8.24 -15.93 -13.30
N GLY A 32 9.15 -15.80 -14.26
CA GLY A 32 10.34 -14.96 -14.16
C GLY A 32 9.98 -13.50 -13.95
N GLY A 33 8.98 -12.99 -14.68
CA GLY A 33 8.47 -11.64 -14.47
C GLY A 33 7.86 -11.44 -13.08
N MET A 34 7.05 -12.38 -12.59
CA MET A 34 6.52 -12.33 -11.21
C MET A 34 7.66 -12.33 -10.18
N LEU A 35 8.71 -13.12 -10.40
CA LEU A 35 9.89 -13.11 -9.53
C LEU A 35 10.63 -11.77 -9.56
N SER A 36 10.79 -11.17 -10.73
CA SER A 36 11.41 -9.84 -10.91
C SER A 36 10.60 -8.75 -10.19
N LEU A 37 9.28 -8.76 -10.33
CA LEU A 37 8.38 -7.87 -9.57
C LEU A 37 8.54 -8.08 -8.06
N PHE A 38 8.60 -9.34 -7.60
CA PHE A 38 8.79 -9.67 -6.19
C PHE A 38 10.13 -9.16 -5.65
N LYS A 39 11.23 -9.39 -6.39
CA LYS A 39 12.56 -8.87 -6.03
C LYS A 39 12.58 -7.35 -5.92
N ALA A 40 11.97 -6.66 -6.89
CA ALA A 40 11.93 -5.21 -6.94
C ALA A 40 11.26 -4.59 -5.70
N VAL A 41 10.25 -5.24 -5.14
CA VAL A 41 9.51 -4.70 -3.97
C VAL A 41 9.98 -5.24 -2.62
N THR A 42 10.74 -6.33 -2.61
CA THR A 42 11.30 -6.92 -1.37
C THR A 42 12.76 -6.52 -1.12
N GLY A 43 13.37 -5.74 -2.00
CA GLY A 43 14.79 -5.38 -1.93
C GLY A 43 15.72 -6.53 -2.33
N GLY A 44 15.20 -7.53 -3.05
CA GLY A 44 16.00 -8.65 -3.54
C GLY A 44 16.94 -8.26 -4.69
N ASP A 45 16.63 -7.18 -5.41
CA ASP A 45 17.44 -6.66 -6.52
C ASP A 45 17.04 -5.20 -6.83
N ASP A 46 17.85 -4.48 -7.63
CA ASP A 46 17.62 -3.08 -7.96
C ASP A 46 16.45 -2.90 -8.94
N TRP A 47 15.35 -2.33 -8.45
CA TRP A 47 14.17 -1.99 -9.25
C TRP A 47 14.47 -1.00 -10.39
N GLY A 48 15.50 -0.16 -10.26
CA GLY A 48 15.93 0.79 -11.28
C GLY A 48 16.50 0.12 -12.53
N TRP A 49 17.13 -1.05 -12.37
CA TRP A 49 17.61 -1.86 -13.49
C TRP A 49 16.44 -2.47 -14.29
N TYR A 50 15.42 -3.00 -13.61
CA TYR A 50 14.20 -3.50 -14.26
C TYR A 50 13.43 -2.37 -14.97
N LEU A 51 13.32 -1.20 -14.32
CA LEU A 51 12.67 -0.03 -14.93
C LEU A 51 13.37 0.40 -16.21
N SER A 52 14.71 0.52 -16.17
CA SER A 52 15.51 0.89 -17.35
C SER A 52 15.34 -0.13 -18.48
N SER A 53 15.21 -1.41 -18.13
CA SER A 53 14.95 -2.50 -19.09
C SER A 53 13.57 -2.37 -19.76
N LEU A 54 12.54 -1.97 -19.01
CA LEU A 54 11.17 -1.78 -19.51
C LEU A 54 10.99 -0.49 -20.32
N TRP A 55 11.80 0.53 -20.11
CA TRP A 55 11.71 1.77 -20.91
C TRP A 55 12.04 1.55 -22.39
N ILE A 56 12.74 0.45 -22.70
CA ILE A 56 13.06 0.05 -24.07
C ILE A 56 11.81 -0.42 -24.82
N THR A 57 10.84 -1.03 -24.13
CA THR A 57 9.59 -1.51 -24.74
C THR A 57 8.55 -0.39 -24.88
N GLY A 58 8.62 0.62 -24.02
CA GLY A 58 7.85 1.84 -24.12
C GLY A 58 7.61 2.49 -22.76
N TRP A 59 7.19 3.75 -22.77
CA TRP A 59 6.94 4.52 -21.54
C TRP A 59 5.78 3.95 -20.71
N ILE A 60 4.79 3.33 -21.35
CA ILE A 60 3.61 2.75 -20.69
C ILE A 60 4.03 1.61 -19.75
N ASP A 61 4.92 0.73 -20.19
CA ASP A 61 5.39 -0.42 -19.41
C ASP A 61 6.19 0.04 -18.17
N GLY A 62 7.05 1.06 -18.36
CA GLY A 62 7.76 1.70 -17.26
C GLY A 62 6.83 2.35 -16.24
N CYS A 63 5.80 3.07 -16.70
CA CYS A 63 4.78 3.65 -15.82
C CYS A 63 3.96 2.59 -15.08
N ALA A 64 3.58 1.49 -15.75
CA ALA A 64 2.87 0.39 -15.12
C ALA A 64 3.70 -0.28 -14.01
N PHE A 65 4.99 -0.49 -14.25
CA PHE A 65 5.92 -1.02 -13.25
C PHE A 65 6.11 -0.08 -12.04
N LEU A 66 6.25 1.23 -12.27
CA LEU A 66 6.28 2.22 -11.20
C LEU A 66 4.97 2.25 -10.40
N GLY A 67 3.83 2.16 -11.09
CA GLY A 67 2.52 2.06 -10.47
C GLY A 67 2.41 0.83 -9.56
N PHE A 68 2.91 -0.32 -10.01
CA PHE A 68 2.98 -1.54 -9.20
C PHE A 68 3.81 -1.34 -7.92
N ILE A 69 5.01 -0.77 -8.02
CA ILE A 69 5.89 -0.49 -6.87
C ILE A 69 5.21 0.47 -5.89
N ALA A 70 4.59 1.53 -6.39
CA ALA A 70 3.90 2.51 -5.54
C ALA A 70 2.72 1.89 -4.79
N LEU A 71 1.87 1.12 -5.49
CA LEU A 71 0.73 0.44 -4.89
C LEU A 71 1.17 -0.57 -3.82
N PHE A 72 2.25 -1.33 -4.09
CA PHE A 72 2.78 -2.29 -3.12
C PHE A 72 3.33 -1.59 -1.86
N ASN A 73 4.08 -0.51 -2.03
CA ASN A 73 4.58 0.28 -0.89
C ASN A 73 3.43 0.90 -0.08
N ILE A 74 2.41 1.47 -0.74
CA ILE A 74 1.22 1.98 -0.06
C ILE A 74 0.50 0.85 0.71
N ALA A 75 0.38 -0.34 0.12
CA ALA A 75 -0.23 -1.50 0.78
C ALA A 75 0.55 -1.91 2.03
N ILE A 76 1.89 -1.97 1.98
CA ILE A 76 2.73 -2.24 3.15
C ILE A 76 2.57 -1.15 4.20
N LEU A 77 2.62 0.12 3.80
CA LEU A 77 2.45 1.25 4.72
C LEU A 77 1.08 1.19 5.41
N ASN A 78 0.02 0.81 4.69
CA ASN A 78 -1.31 0.64 5.29
C ASN A 78 -1.33 -0.49 6.34
N ILE A 79 -0.70 -1.64 6.05
CA ILE A 79 -0.60 -2.76 7.00
C ILE A 79 0.17 -2.32 8.26
N VAL A 80 1.34 -1.71 8.08
CA VAL A 80 2.19 -1.26 9.19
C VAL A 80 1.50 -0.17 10.00
N THR A 81 0.88 0.80 9.33
CA THR A 81 0.16 1.90 9.99
C THR A 81 -1.03 1.37 10.78
N SER A 82 -1.81 0.42 10.24
CA SER A 82 -2.91 -0.20 10.95
C SER A 82 -2.43 -0.87 12.25
N ILE A 83 -1.35 -1.65 12.18
CA ILE A 83 -0.78 -2.31 13.36
C ILE A 83 -0.28 -1.29 14.38
N PHE A 84 0.35 -0.21 13.92
CA PHE A 84 0.85 0.84 14.79
C PHE A 84 -0.29 1.61 15.47
N LEU A 85 -1.34 1.94 14.73
CA LEU A 85 -2.54 2.58 15.26
C LEU A 85 -3.19 1.75 16.36
N ASP A 86 -3.27 0.43 16.21
CA ASP A 86 -3.79 -0.45 17.27
C ASP A 86 -2.98 -0.32 18.58
N LYS A 87 -1.65 -0.24 18.48
CA LYS A 87 -0.77 -0.05 19.65
C LYS A 87 -0.93 1.33 20.27
N VAL A 88 -1.01 2.37 19.46
CA VAL A 88 -1.22 3.75 19.91
C VAL A 88 -2.58 3.88 20.60
N MET A 89 -3.63 3.28 20.06
CA MET A 89 -4.96 3.30 20.67
C MET A 89 -4.98 2.61 22.03
N VAL A 90 -4.32 1.46 22.17
CA VAL A 90 -4.18 0.78 23.47
C VAL A 90 -3.40 1.63 24.46
N ALA A 91 -2.31 2.26 24.04
CA ALA A 91 -1.51 3.14 24.90
C ALA A 91 -2.23 4.44 25.30
N ALA A 92 -3.19 4.88 24.47
CA ALA A 92 -4.03 6.04 24.76
C ALA A 92 -5.26 5.70 25.61
N GLN A 93 -5.56 4.41 25.87
CA GLN A 93 -6.65 4.07 26.78
C GLN A 93 -6.29 4.50 28.21
N PRO A 94 -7.22 5.13 28.94
CA PRO A 94 -7.05 5.38 30.37
C PRO A 94 -6.72 4.08 31.07
N GLU A 95 -5.79 4.10 32.03
CA GLU A 95 -5.45 2.89 32.77
C GLU A 95 -6.71 2.28 33.39
N ALA A 96 -6.76 0.96 33.54
CA ALA A 96 -7.95 0.24 33.99
C ALA A 96 -8.56 0.83 35.28
N HIS A 97 -7.73 1.39 36.15
CA HIS A 97 -8.17 2.07 37.37
C HIS A 97 -8.96 3.36 37.08
N GLU A 98 -8.53 4.17 36.12
CA GLU A 98 -9.24 5.38 35.69
C GLU A 98 -10.58 5.02 35.03
N GLN A 99 -10.62 3.95 34.23
CA GLN A 99 -11.88 3.50 33.61
C GLN A 99 -12.91 3.04 34.65
N ILE A 100 -12.46 2.29 35.68
CA ILE A 100 -13.33 1.85 36.79
C ILE A 100 -13.83 3.06 37.59
N HIS A 101 -12.94 4.01 37.90
CA HIS A 101 -13.32 5.22 38.62
C HIS A 101 -14.34 6.05 37.84
N GLN A 102 -14.11 6.29 36.54
CA GLN A 102 -15.06 7.01 35.68
C GLN A 102 -16.41 6.30 35.59
N LYS A 103 -16.41 4.96 35.50
CA LYS A 103 -17.65 4.17 35.50
C LYS A 103 -18.41 4.32 36.82
N GLN A 104 -17.75 4.22 37.97
CA GLN A 104 -18.38 4.40 39.27
C GLN A 104 -18.95 5.81 39.46
N VAL A 105 -18.25 6.84 38.96
CA VAL A 105 -18.75 8.22 38.99
C VAL A 105 -20.01 8.34 38.14
N ARG A 106 -20.01 7.80 36.93
CA ARG A 106 -21.16 7.84 36.02
C ARG A 106 -22.36 7.07 36.56
N ASP A 107 -22.16 5.86 37.08
CA ASP A 107 -23.22 5.04 37.66
C ASP A 107 -23.91 5.76 38.84
N LYS A 108 -23.15 6.49 39.67
CA LYS A 108 -23.69 7.32 40.76
C LYS A 108 -24.46 8.54 40.27
N GLU A 109 -24.07 9.13 39.15
CA GLU A 109 -24.80 10.25 38.55
C GLU A 109 -26.13 9.78 37.96
N GLU A 110 -26.13 8.64 37.26
CA GLU A 110 -27.34 8.00 36.72
C GLU A 110 -28.33 7.65 37.84
N GLU A 111 -27.86 7.09 38.96
CA GLU A 111 -28.71 6.79 40.12
C GLU A 111 -29.35 8.06 40.70
N ARG A 112 -28.57 9.15 40.81
CA ARG A 112 -29.07 10.45 41.28
C ARG A 112 -30.10 11.03 40.34
N GLU A 113 -29.97 10.85 39.03
CA GLU A 113 -30.96 11.30 38.06
C GLU A 113 -32.26 10.51 38.16
N ILE A 114 -32.18 9.19 38.30
CA ILE A 114 -33.36 8.33 38.52
C ILE A 114 -34.10 8.76 39.79
N MET A 115 -33.39 8.94 40.90
CA MET A 115 -33.99 9.40 42.15
C MET A 115 -34.64 10.79 42.03
N ARG A 116 -33.99 11.73 41.33
CA ARG A 116 -34.59 13.05 41.05
C ARG A 116 -35.85 12.94 40.21
N HIS A 117 -35.92 12.01 39.26
CA HIS A 117 -37.10 11.84 38.42
C HIS A 117 -38.28 11.31 39.23
N PHE A 118 -38.04 10.30 40.08
CA PHE A 118 -39.06 9.77 41.00
C PHE A 118 -39.57 10.83 41.97
N SER A 119 -38.68 11.61 42.59
CA SER A 119 -39.11 12.65 43.55
C SER A 119 -39.96 13.76 42.91
N ARG A 120 -39.90 13.90 41.58
CA ARG A 120 -40.66 14.89 40.81
C ARG A 120 -42.02 14.38 40.34
N MET A 121 -42.20 13.06 40.32
CA MET A 121 -43.47 12.40 39.96
C MET A 121 -44.37 12.18 41.18
N ASP A 122 -43.77 12.07 42.37
CA ASP A 122 -44.48 11.90 43.64
C ASP A 122 -44.98 13.24 44.24
N GLU A 123 -44.67 14.38 43.61
CA GLU A 123 -45.14 15.74 43.94
C GLU A 123 -46.31 16.16 43.04
#